data_AF-A0A815LVM2-F1
#
_entry.id   AF-A0A815LVM2-F1
#
_cell.length_a   1.000
_cell.length_b   1.000
_cell.length_c   1.000
_cell.angle_alpha   90.00
_cell.angle_beta   90.00
_cell.angle_gamma   90.00
#
_symmetry.space_group_name_H-M   'P 1'
#
loop_
_entity.id
_entity.type
_entity.pdbx_description
1 polymer ?
#
loop_
_entity_poly.entity_id
_entity_poly.type
_entity_poly.pdbx_seq_one_letter_code
_entity_poly.pdbx_strand_id
1 'polypeptide(L)'
;MIMFVWYFSSITIIGPSFLTLFNVQGAPIASKVNNKNEVAVFGHLNPDTDAVATAIAYASFLKTMNINAKAYRLSDLNRETQYVLKMTGIKQPSLLPANISDGTEIALVDHNESQQSIKNLKRMKVTRVLDHHKLGDLTTDVPIYIRFEPVGCTATILAKLYFENKVKICQTTAMLMISAIISDTLFFRFVFVP
;
A
#
# COMPACT_ATOMS: atom_id res chain seq x y z
N MET A 1 -20.29 62.77 23.49
CA MET A 1 -19.01 62.84 24.23
C MET A 1 -18.69 61.40 24.61
N ILE A 2 -17.94 60.61 23.85
CA ILE A 2 -16.73 60.83 23.04
C ILE A 2 -16.94 60.28 21.61
N MET A 3 -16.35 60.98 20.64
CA MET A 3 -16.32 60.69 19.19
C MET A 3 -15.09 59.82 18.81
N PHE A 4 -15.06 59.41 17.54
CA PHE A 4 -13.92 59.05 16.68
C PHE A 4 -13.57 57.55 16.57
N VAL A 5 -13.27 56.98 15.40
CA VAL A 5 -13.43 57.34 13.98
C VAL A 5 -13.11 56.07 13.18
N TRP A 6 -13.72 55.93 12.00
CA TRP A 6 -13.39 54.90 11.02
C TRP A 6 -12.01 55.13 10.42
N TYR A 7 -11.19 54.09 10.29
CA TYR A 7 -10.06 54.09 9.37
C TYR A 7 -9.97 52.76 8.61
N PHE A 8 -10.56 52.75 7.41
CA PHE A 8 -10.11 51.89 6.33
C PHE A 8 -8.90 52.58 5.71
N SER A 9 -7.73 51.96 5.75
CA SER A 9 -6.71 52.20 4.75
C SER A 9 -5.71 51.05 4.72
N SER A 10 -5.44 50.61 3.49
CA SER A 10 -4.21 49.94 3.08
C SER A 10 -4.20 48.41 3.21
N ILE A 11 -4.78 47.80 2.18
CA ILE A 11 -4.23 46.64 1.49
C ILE A 11 -2.69 46.72 1.54
N THR A 12 -2.07 45.87 2.34
CA THR A 12 -0.66 45.56 2.20
C THR A 12 -0.60 44.30 1.35
N ILE A 13 -0.19 44.47 0.09
CA ILE A 13 0.22 43.39 -0.79
C ILE A 13 1.44 42.75 -0.12
N ILE A 14 1.23 41.64 0.59
CA ILE A 14 2.33 40.78 1.02
C ILE A 14 2.87 40.14 -0.26
N GLY A 15 4.14 40.41 -0.55
CA GLY A 15 4.83 40.00 -1.79
C GLY A 15 4.83 38.49 -2.03
N PRO A 16 5.39 38.03 -3.16
CA PRO A 16 5.26 36.66 -3.67
C PRO A 16 6.01 35.59 -2.84
N SER A 17 6.37 35.87 -1.59
CA SER A 17 7.17 34.99 -0.73
C SER A 17 6.34 34.15 0.26
N PHE A 18 5.01 34.21 0.21
CA PHE A 18 4.13 33.43 1.11
C PHE A 18 3.49 32.20 0.44
N LEU A 19 3.94 31.84 -0.77
CA LEU A 19 3.44 30.68 -1.52
C LEU A 19 4.35 29.44 -1.42
N THR A 20 5.10 29.29 -0.32
CA THR A 20 6.06 28.17 -0.15
C THR A 20 5.92 27.46 1.20
N LEU A 21 4.75 27.53 1.85
CA LEU A 21 4.52 26.83 3.13
C LEU A 21 3.47 25.72 3.10
N PHE A 22 2.73 25.54 2.00
CA PHE A 22 1.81 24.39 1.85
C PHE A 22 1.81 23.82 0.43
N ASN A 23 2.99 23.62 -0.16
CA ASN A 23 3.12 22.64 -1.22
C ASN A 23 3.34 21.26 -0.58
N VAL A 24 2.31 20.74 0.11
CA VAL A 24 2.24 19.31 0.45
C VAL A 24 1.83 18.57 -0.84
N GLN A 25 2.65 18.67 -1.87
CA GLN A 25 2.76 17.59 -2.84
C GLN A 25 3.23 16.38 -2.03
N GLY A 26 2.37 15.35 -1.96
CA GLY A 26 2.46 14.18 -1.09
C GLY A 26 3.82 13.96 -0.44
N ALA A 27 3.84 14.02 0.89
CA ALA A 27 5.05 13.85 1.69
C ALA A 27 5.93 12.75 1.08
N PRO A 28 7.19 13.05 0.69
CA PRO A 28 8.04 12.05 0.08
C PRO A 28 8.23 10.91 1.08
N ILE A 29 7.68 9.73 0.77
CA ILE A 29 7.79 8.50 1.58
C ILE A 29 9.23 7.95 1.57
N ALA A 30 10.15 8.60 0.87
CA ALA A 30 11.57 8.25 0.87
C ALA A 30 12.32 9.01 1.97
N SER A 31 12.08 8.66 3.24
CA SER A 31 13.25 8.64 4.14
C SER A 31 14.20 7.60 3.55
N LYS A 32 15.45 7.98 3.27
CA LYS A 32 16.51 7.04 2.83
C LYS A 32 16.77 6.03 3.94
N VAL A 33 15.89 5.04 4.09
CA VAL A 33 16.09 3.90 4.97
C VAL A 33 16.93 2.91 4.18
N ASN A 34 18.25 2.94 4.39
CA ASN A 34 19.14 1.85 4.01
C ASN A 34 18.81 0.64 4.88
N ASN A 35 17.73 -0.07 4.56
CA ASN A 35 17.39 -1.30 5.26
C ASN A 35 18.10 -2.47 4.59
N LYS A 36 19.12 -3.02 5.25
CA LYS A 36 19.78 -4.25 4.80
C LYS A 36 18.84 -5.47 4.87
N ASN A 37 17.78 -5.40 5.68
CA ASN A 37 16.87 -6.51 5.92
C ASN A 37 15.78 -6.58 4.84
N GLU A 38 15.51 -7.79 4.33
CA GLU A 38 14.43 -8.05 3.37
C GLU A 38 13.06 -7.92 4.06
N VAL A 39 12.19 -7.08 3.52
CA VAL A 39 10.78 -6.95 3.95
C VAL A 39 9.96 -8.01 3.22
N ALA A 40 9.32 -8.90 3.98
CA ALA A 40 8.40 -9.90 3.42
C ALA A 40 7.04 -9.26 3.16
N VAL A 41 6.59 -9.25 1.91
CA VAL A 41 5.32 -8.68 1.47
C VAL A 41 4.35 -9.82 1.15
N PHE A 42 3.17 -9.84 1.77
CA PHE A 42 2.18 -10.90 1.52
C PHE A 42 0.75 -10.43 1.82
N GLY A 43 -0.20 -11.08 1.15
CA GLY A 43 -1.63 -10.96 1.43
C GLY A 43 -2.14 -11.97 2.45
N HIS A 44 -3.47 -12.14 2.51
CA HIS A 44 -4.12 -13.03 3.49
C HIS A 44 -3.86 -14.52 3.26
N LEU A 45 -4.29 -15.33 4.23
CA LEU A 45 -3.99 -16.76 4.34
C LEU A 45 -4.56 -17.58 3.18
N ASN A 46 -5.72 -17.20 2.64
CA ASN A 46 -6.38 -17.87 1.52
C ASN A 46 -6.33 -16.96 0.28
N PRO A 47 -5.12 -16.72 -0.26
CA PRO A 47 -4.86 -15.59 -1.11
C PRO A 47 -5.68 -15.67 -2.40
N ASP A 48 -6.36 -14.59 -2.71
CA ASP A 48 -7.02 -14.35 -3.97
C ASP A 48 -6.08 -13.61 -4.94
N THR A 49 -6.63 -13.15 -6.05
CA THR A 49 -5.84 -12.48 -7.08
C THR A 49 -5.33 -11.12 -6.60
N ASP A 50 -6.08 -10.35 -5.81
CA ASP A 50 -5.57 -9.08 -5.25
C ASP A 50 -4.42 -9.32 -4.28
N ALA A 51 -4.61 -10.17 -3.28
CA ALA A 51 -3.59 -10.54 -2.30
C ALA A 51 -2.24 -10.88 -2.94
N VAL A 52 -2.23 -11.70 -4.00
CA VAL A 52 -0.99 -12.11 -4.68
C VAL A 52 -0.46 -11.05 -5.63
N ALA A 53 -1.31 -10.53 -6.52
CA ALA A 53 -0.88 -9.60 -7.55
C ALA A 53 -0.37 -8.30 -6.94
N THR A 54 -1.07 -7.79 -5.92
CA THR A 54 -0.68 -6.60 -5.17
C THR A 54 0.58 -6.85 -4.35
N ALA A 55 0.78 -8.03 -3.74
CA ALA A 55 2.03 -8.34 -3.05
C ALA A 55 3.25 -8.28 -3.99
N ILE A 56 3.14 -8.84 -5.20
CA ILE A 56 4.20 -8.82 -6.21
C ILE A 56 4.46 -7.38 -6.69
N ALA A 57 3.39 -6.66 -7.04
CA ALA A 57 3.45 -5.30 -7.55
C ALA A 57 4.00 -4.33 -6.49
N TYR A 58 3.62 -4.50 -5.22
CA TYR A 58 4.06 -3.67 -4.12
C TYR A 58 5.50 -3.97 -3.71
N ALA A 59 5.93 -5.24 -3.69
CA ALA A 59 7.35 -5.57 -3.50
C ALA A 59 8.22 -4.92 -4.60
N SER A 60 7.73 -4.88 -5.85
CA SER A 60 8.40 -4.18 -6.95
C SER A 60 8.45 -2.68 -6.72
N PHE A 61 7.35 -2.07 -6.28
CA PHE A 61 7.30 -0.65 -5.92
C PHE A 61 8.30 -0.31 -4.81
N LEU A 62 8.35 -1.10 -3.73
CA LEU A 62 9.26 -0.89 -2.61
C LEU A 62 10.73 -0.94 -3.05
N LYS A 63 11.09 -1.82 -4.00
CA LYS A 63 12.44 -1.83 -4.59
C LYS A 63 12.79 -0.54 -5.32
N THR A 64 11.83 0.08 -6.02
CA THR A 64 12.04 1.41 -6.64
C THR A 64 12.29 2.50 -5.60
N MET A 65 11.84 2.28 -4.36
CA MET A 65 12.07 3.14 -3.19
C MET A 65 13.34 2.79 -2.40
N ASN A 66 14.21 1.95 -2.94
CA ASN A 66 15.40 1.42 -2.26
C ASN A 66 15.10 0.61 -0.99
N ILE A 67 13.91 0.02 -0.89
CA ILE A 67 13.55 -0.91 0.18
C ILE A 67 13.72 -2.33 -0.37
N ASN A 68 14.58 -3.13 0.26
CA ASN A 68 14.72 -4.53 -0.09
C ASN A 68 13.44 -5.29 0.30
N ALA A 69 12.64 -5.72 -0.67
CA ALA A 69 11.36 -6.36 -0.43
C ALA A 69 11.16 -7.58 -1.33
N LYS A 70 10.42 -8.57 -0.83
CA LYS A 70 10.10 -9.79 -1.58
C LYS A 70 8.67 -10.25 -1.31
N ALA A 71 7.96 -10.60 -2.38
CA ALA A 71 6.61 -11.10 -2.30
C ALA A 71 6.58 -12.58 -1.90
N TYR A 72 5.63 -12.92 -1.03
CA TYR A 72 5.37 -14.26 -0.55
C TYR A 72 3.87 -14.55 -0.60
N ARG A 73 3.52 -15.85 -0.61
CA ARG A 73 2.15 -16.34 -0.41
C ARG A 73 2.07 -17.08 0.92
N LEU A 74 0.88 -17.12 1.53
CA LEU A 74 0.66 -17.82 2.80
C LEU A 74 0.09 -19.24 2.63
N SER A 75 -0.58 -19.51 1.51
CA SER A 75 -1.05 -20.85 1.14
C SER A 75 -1.04 -21.05 -0.38
N ASP A 76 -1.70 -22.10 -0.85
CA ASP A 76 -1.78 -22.43 -2.28
C ASP A 76 -2.71 -21.49 -3.04
N LEU A 77 -2.37 -21.28 -4.31
CA LEU A 77 -3.04 -20.29 -5.15
C LEU A 77 -4.28 -20.89 -5.80
N ASN A 78 -5.35 -20.09 -5.89
CA ASN A 78 -6.53 -20.47 -6.65
C ASN A 78 -6.25 -20.49 -8.18
N ARG A 79 -7.20 -21.01 -8.97
CA ARG A 79 -7.04 -21.16 -10.42
C ARG A 79 -6.97 -19.82 -11.16
N GLU A 80 -7.71 -18.81 -10.71
CA GLU A 80 -7.70 -17.48 -11.31
C GLU A 80 -6.32 -16.83 -11.17
N THR A 81 -5.77 -16.84 -9.95
CA THR A 81 -4.45 -16.28 -9.67
C THR A 81 -3.36 -17.03 -10.42
N GLN A 82 -3.43 -18.36 -10.50
CA GLN A 82 -2.49 -19.15 -11.33
C GLN A 82 -2.57 -18.76 -12.82
N TYR A 83 -3.79 -18.52 -13.33
CA TYR A 83 -3.98 -18.06 -14.70
C TYR A 83 -3.35 -16.68 -14.93
N VAL A 84 -3.55 -15.73 -14.02
CA VAL A 84 -2.93 -14.39 -14.08
C VAL A 84 -1.40 -14.47 -14.06
N LEU A 85 -0.81 -15.29 -13.19
CA LEU A 85 0.64 -15.49 -13.14
C LEU A 85 1.18 -16.10 -14.43
N LYS A 86 0.46 -17.07 -15.01
CA LYS A 86 0.81 -17.66 -16.31
C LYS A 86 0.74 -16.62 -17.43
N MET A 87 -0.29 -15.78 -17.47
CA MET A 87 -0.47 -14.73 -18.47
C MET A 87 0.59 -13.63 -18.39
N THR A 88 1.03 -13.30 -17.18
CA THR A 88 2.09 -12.30 -16.95
C THR A 88 3.51 -12.85 -17.12
N GLY A 89 3.67 -14.17 -17.15
CA GLY A 89 4.97 -14.84 -17.19
C GLY A 89 5.76 -14.74 -15.88
N ILE A 90 5.13 -14.26 -14.81
CA ILE A 90 5.77 -14.16 -13.49
C ILE A 90 5.77 -15.53 -12.81
N LYS A 91 6.92 -15.89 -12.23
CA LYS A 91 7.01 -17.05 -11.34
C LYS A 91 6.17 -16.83 -10.09
N GLN A 92 5.40 -17.85 -9.73
CA GLN A 92 4.64 -17.87 -8.49
C GLN A 92 5.49 -17.49 -7.27
N PRO A 93 5.00 -16.60 -6.37
CA PRO A 93 5.68 -16.28 -5.13
C PRO A 93 5.96 -17.51 -4.27
N SER A 94 7.12 -17.50 -3.59
CA SER A 94 7.47 -18.56 -2.65
C SER A 94 6.48 -18.58 -1.49
N LEU A 95 6.18 -19.78 -0.98
CA LEU A 95 5.46 -19.93 0.28
C LEU A 95 6.32 -19.32 1.39
N LEU A 96 5.70 -18.53 2.27
CA LEU A 96 6.42 -17.97 3.42
C LEU A 96 6.88 -19.14 4.32
N PRO A 97 8.17 -19.18 4.73
CA PRO A 97 8.66 -20.25 5.60
C PRO A 97 7.91 -20.29 6.93
N ALA A 98 7.47 -21.47 7.36
CA ALA A 98 6.76 -21.65 8.63
C ALA A 98 7.62 -21.27 9.85
N ASN A 99 8.95 -21.31 9.70
CA ASN A 99 9.96 -21.00 10.72
C ASN A 99 10.59 -19.62 10.52
N ILE A 100 9.86 -18.65 9.97
CA ILE A 100 10.32 -17.26 9.86
C ILE A 100 10.70 -16.70 11.24
N SER A 101 11.83 -16.00 11.31
CA SER A 101 12.37 -15.47 12.56
C SER A 101 11.47 -14.40 13.16
N ASP A 102 11.37 -14.37 14.49
CA ASP A 102 10.70 -13.28 15.20
C ASP A 102 11.42 -11.95 14.91
N GLY A 103 10.65 -10.86 14.83
CA GLY A 103 11.15 -9.53 14.47
C GLY A 103 11.42 -9.32 12.97
N THR A 104 11.17 -10.32 12.11
CA THR A 104 11.24 -10.11 10.66
C THR A 104 10.29 -8.99 10.23
N GLU A 105 10.81 -8.11 9.38
CA GLU A 105 10.03 -7.00 8.84
C GLU A 105 9.05 -7.49 7.79
N ILE A 106 7.78 -7.12 7.96
CA ILE A 106 6.71 -7.52 7.06
C ILE A 106 5.92 -6.31 6.57
N ALA A 107 5.32 -6.47 5.39
CA ALA A 107 4.34 -5.56 4.83
C ALA A 107 3.10 -6.36 4.46
N LEU A 108 1.96 -5.96 5.02
CA LEU A 108 0.67 -6.59 4.75
C LEU A 108 0.02 -5.86 3.59
N VAL A 109 -0.53 -6.61 2.64
CA VAL A 109 -1.41 -6.09 1.60
C VAL A 109 -2.75 -6.80 1.70
N ASP A 110 -3.84 -6.11 1.39
CA ASP A 110 -5.17 -6.72 1.25
C ASP A 110 -5.74 -7.40 2.52
N HIS A 111 -5.11 -7.16 3.67
CA HIS A 111 -5.63 -7.58 4.97
C HIS A 111 -4.89 -6.87 6.11
N ASN A 112 -5.55 -6.86 7.26
CA ASN A 112 -4.97 -6.41 8.51
C ASN A 112 -5.43 -7.22 9.74
N GLU A 113 -6.45 -8.06 9.60
CA GLU A 113 -6.94 -8.93 10.68
C GLU A 113 -5.98 -10.10 10.93
N SER A 114 -5.58 -10.31 12.19
CA SER A 114 -4.58 -11.31 12.59
C SER A 114 -4.99 -12.74 12.24
N GLN A 115 -6.30 -13.03 12.27
CA GLN A 115 -6.86 -14.33 11.92
C GLN A 115 -6.69 -14.68 10.43
N GLN A 116 -6.57 -13.67 9.57
CA GLN A 116 -6.37 -13.83 8.14
C GLN A 116 -4.88 -13.81 7.77
N SER A 117 -3.99 -13.60 8.73
CA SER A 117 -2.56 -13.47 8.49
C SER A 117 -1.78 -14.71 8.98
N ILE A 118 -0.47 -14.58 9.08
CA ILE A 118 0.42 -15.61 9.63
C ILE A 118 0.20 -15.82 11.13
N LYS A 119 0.31 -17.08 11.58
CA LYS A 119 0.03 -17.47 12.98
C LYS A 119 0.86 -16.68 14.01
N ASN A 120 2.10 -16.35 13.68
CA ASN A 120 3.02 -15.61 14.54
C ASN A 120 3.07 -14.10 14.24
N LEU A 121 2.02 -13.51 13.65
CA LEU A 121 1.96 -12.10 13.28
C LEU A 121 2.39 -11.16 14.41
N LYS A 122 1.93 -11.40 15.65
CA LYS A 122 2.25 -10.59 16.83
C LYS A 122 3.74 -10.54 17.18
N ARG A 123 4.54 -11.49 16.68
CA ARG A 123 5.99 -11.55 16.89
C ARG A 123 6.76 -10.97 15.70
N MET A 124 6.08 -10.58 14.63
CA MET A 124 6.71 -9.94 13.48
C MET A 124 6.76 -8.43 13.65
N LYS A 125 7.68 -7.79 12.94
CA LYS A 125 7.76 -6.34 12.88
C LYS A 125 6.93 -5.87 11.67
N VAL A 126 5.64 -5.63 11.88
CA VAL A 126 4.79 -5.01 10.85
C VAL A 126 5.33 -3.61 10.58
N THR A 127 5.63 -3.29 9.33
CA THR A 127 6.17 -1.96 8.96
C THR A 127 5.21 -1.17 8.08
N ARG A 128 4.38 -1.89 7.29
CA ARG A 128 3.54 -1.34 6.24
C ARG A 128 2.23 -2.12 6.14
N VAL A 129 1.12 -1.41 5.92
CA VAL A 129 -0.18 -2.02 5.57
C VAL A 129 -0.84 -1.23 4.45
N LEU A 130 -1.19 -1.90 3.36
CA LEU A 130 -2.04 -1.36 2.28
C LEU A 130 -3.30 -2.21 2.22
N ASP A 131 -4.46 -1.64 2.47
CA ASP A 131 -5.68 -2.44 2.57
C ASP A 131 -6.91 -1.59 2.24
N HIS A 132 -7.94 -2.24 1.73
CA HIS A 132 -9.23 -1.64 1.42
C HIS A 132 -10.38 -2.19 2.26
N HIS A 133 -10.09 -3.18 3.12
CA HIS A 133 -11.01 -3.72 4.09
C HIS A 133 -11.22 -2.80 5.31
N LYS A 134 -12.17 -3.19 6.16
CA LYS A 134 -12.34 -2.57 7.48
C LYS A 134 -11.05 -2.73 8.31
N LEU A 135 -10.83 -1.81 9.24
CA LEU A 135 -9.81 -2.00 10.27
C LEU A 135 -10.25 -3.09 11.26
N GLY A 136 -9.34 -4.01 11.53
CA GLY A 136 -9.48 -5.18 12.37
C GLY A 136 -8.77 -5.06 13.72
N ASP A 137 -8.05 -6.11 14.11
CA ASP A 137 -7.35 -6.24 15.40
C ASP A 137 -5.83 -5.97 15.33
N LEU A 138 -5.36 -5.36 14.23
CA LEU A 138 -3.96 -5.00 14.06
C LEU A 138 -3.50 -4.04 15.15
N THR A 139 -2.41 -4.39 15.82
CA THR A 139 -1.75 -3.55 16.83
C THR A 139 -0.25 -3.56 16.60
N THR A 140 0.39 -2.41 16.81
CA THR A 140 1.85 -2.24 16.72
C THR A 140 2.35 -1.41 17.89
N ASP A 141 3.54 -1.73 18.36
CA ASP A 141 4.25 -1.03 19.44
C ASP A 141 4.98 0.24 18.96
N VAL A 142 5.23 0.31 17.65
CA VAL A 142 5.86 1.45 16.98
C VAL A 142 4.94 2.04 15.90
N PRO A 143 5.13 3.33 15.53
CA PRO A 143 4.47 3.90 14.37
C PRO A 143 4.86 3.17 13.08
N ILE A 144 3.87 2.89 12.23
CA ILE A 144 4.04 2.18 10.96
C ILE A 144 3.37 2.96 9.82
N TYR A 145 3.75 2.65 8.58
CA TYR A 145 3.08 3.23 7.41
C TYR A 145 1.79 2.45 7.12
N ILE A 146 0.64 3.09 7.26
CA ILE A 146 -0.65 2.50 6.91
C ILE A 146 -1.34 3.33 5.85
N ARG A 147 -1.94 2.67 4.86
CA ARG A 147 -2.79 3.32 3.87
C ARG A 147 -4.03 2.48 3.65
N PHE A 148 -5.14 2.99 4.18
CA PHE A 148 -6.47 2.44 4.01
C PHE A 148 -7.30 3.38 3.15
N GLU A 149 -7.95 2.83 2.14
CA GLU A 149 -8.92 3.59 1.34
C GLU A 149 -10.13 2.71 1.03
N PRO A 150 -11.36 3.24 1.15
CA PRO A 150 -12.57 2.49 0.83
C PRO A 150 -12.77 2.41 -0.70
N VAL A 151 -11.91 1.64 -1.36
CA VAL A 151 -11.91 1.39 -2.80
C VAL A 151 -12.19 -0.09 -3.09
N GLY A 152 -12.47 -0.41 -4.35
CA GLY A 152 -12.84 -1.76 -4.76
C GLY A 152 -11.75 -2.82 -4.69
N CYS A 153 -10.47 -2.43 -4.56
CA CYS A 153 -9.33 -3.33 -4.65
C CYS A 153 -8.06 -2.64 -4.12
N THR A 154 -7.18 -3.37 -3.42
CA THR A 154 -5.90 -2.85 -2.90
C THR A 154 -4.96 -2.39 -4.02
N ALA A 155 -4.99 -3.03 -5.19
CA ALA A 155 -4.22 -2.59 -6.36
C ALA A 155 -4.57 -1.16 -6.81
N THR A 156 -5.78 -0.67 -6.51
CA THR A 156 -6.17 0.74 -6.77
C THR A 156 -5.37 1.70 -5.89
N ILE A 157 -5.17 1.35 -4.62
CA ILE A 157 -4.35 2.11 -3.67
C ILE A 157 -2.89 2.11 -4.15
N LEU A 158 -2.40 0.94 -4.59
CA LEU A 158 -1.05 0.82 -5.14
C LEU A 158 -0.86 1.69 -6.39
N ALA A 159 -1.85 1.77 -7.29
CA ALA A 159 -1.78 2.65 -8.46
C ALA A 159 -1.57 4.11 -8.06
N LYS A 160 -2.30 4.60 -7.05
CA LYS A 160 -2.12 5.94 -6.50
C LYS A 160 -0.70 6.14 -5.97
N LEU A 161 -0.13 5.16 -5.27
CA LEU A 161 1.26 5.23 -4.80
C LEU A 161 2.28 5.36 -5.93
N TYR A 162 2.12 4.60 -7.02
CA TYR A 162 2.98 4.75 -8.20
C TYR A 162 2.89 6.15 -8.79
N PHE A 163 1.68 6.70 -8.94
CA PHE A 163 1.47 8.04 -9.51
C PHE A 163 2.00 9.16 -8.61
N GLU A 164 1.69 9.12 -7.32
CA GLU A 164 2.13 10.12 -6.33
C GLU A 164 3.66 10.19 -6.26
N ASN A 165 4.33 9.06 -6.39
CA ASN A 165 5.78 8.97 -6.35
C ASN A 165 6.44 9.08 -7.73
N LYS A 166 5.66 9.36 -8.77
CA LYS A 166 6.14 9.50 -10.16
C LYS A 166 6.94 8.28 -10.65
N VAL A 167 6.61 7.09 -10.14
CA VAL A 167 7.21 5.82 -10.53
C VAL A 167 6.43 5.28 -11.73
N LYS A 168 7.15 4.93 -12.81
CA LYS A 168 6.51 4.31 -13.98
C LYS A 168 6.05 2.89 -13.64
N ILE A 169 4.82 2.57 -14.00
CA ILE A 169 4.29 1.20 -13.93
C ILE A 169 4.72 0.47 -15.20
N CYS A 170 5.51 -0.60 -15.07
CA CYS A 170 5.85 -1.43 -16.23
C CYS A 170 4.66 -2.31 -16.65
N GLN A 171 4.68 -2.81 -17.89
CA GLN A 171 3.57 -3.59 -18.45
C GLN A 171 3.16 -4.77 -17.56
N THR A 172 4.13 -5.53 -17.04
CA THR A 172 3.85 -6.69 -16.20
C THR A 172 3.18 -6.30 -14.88
N THR A 173 3.65 -5.23 -14.23
CA THR A 173 3.02 -4.69 -13.01
C THR A 173 1.61 -4.17 -13.29
N ALA A 174 1.40 -3.48 -14.42
CA ALA A 174 0.08 -3.01 -14.83
C ALA A 174 -0.89 -4.17 -15.05
N MET A 175 -0.45 -5.26 -15.70
CA MET A 175 -1.26 -6.46 -15.91
C MET A 175 -1.67 -7.08 -14.58
N LEU A 176 -0.75 -7.24 -13.62
CA LEU A 176 -1.06 -7.72 -12.27
C LEU A 176 -2.14 -6.87 -11.60
N MET A 177 -1.94 -5.54 -11.59
CA MET A 177 -2.84 -4.62 -10.91
C MET A 177 -4.23 -4.58 -11.54
N ILE A 178 -4.32 -4.62 -12.88
CA ILE A 178 -5.61 -4.68 -13.57
C ILE A 178 -6.30 -6.03 -13.30
N SER A 179 -5.57 -7.14 -13.27
CA SER A 179 -6.13 -8.45 -12.92
C SER A 179 -6.70 -8.48 -11.50
N ALA A 180 -6.02 -7.87 -10.53
CA ALA A 180 -6.54 -7.71 -9.17
C ALA A 180 -7.86 -6.91 -9.16
N ILE A 181 -7.87 -5.73 -9.79
CA ILE A 181 -9.06 -4.88 -9.87
C ILE A 181 -10.24 -5.62 -10.51
N ILE A 182 -10.00 -6.36 -11.60
CA ILE A 182 -11.04 -7.14 -12.27
C ILE A 182 -11.58 -8.24 -11.37
N SER A 183 -10.71 -8.91 -10.59
CA SER A 183 -11.09 -9.99 -9.68
C SER A 183 -12.00 -9.48 -8.56
N ASP A 184 -11.54 -8.51 -7.76
CA ASP A 184 -12.30 -8.04 -6.58
C ASP A 184 -13.61 -7.37 -6.96
N THR A 185 -13.61 -6.63 -8.07
CA THR A 185 -14.80 -5.91 -8.53
C THR A 185 -15.74 -6.76 -9.37
N LEU A 186 -15.39 -8.03 -9.61
CA LEU A 186 -16.13 -8.95 -10.49
C LEU A 186 -16.42 -8.31 -11.86
N PHE A 187 -15.37 -7.84 -12.54
CA PHE A 187 -15.46 -7.04 -13.77
C PHE A 187 -16.30 -5.76 -13.59
N PHE A 188 -16.02 -4.97 -12.54
CA PHE A 188 -16.71 -3.71 -12.24
C PHE A 188 -18.23 -3.85 -12.04
N ARG A 189 -18.69 -5.04 -11.64
CA ARG A 189 -20.10 -5.31 -11.34
C ARG A 189 -20.40 -5.11 -9.85
N PHE A 190 -19.39 -5.17 -9.01
CA PHE A 190 -19.51 -4.82 -7.61
C PHE A 190 -19.45 -3.30 -7.46
N VAL A 191 -20.56 -2.70 -7.02
CA VAL A 191 -20.63 -1.28 -6.65
C VAL A 191 -20.66 -1.24 -5.14
N PHE A 192 -19.66 -0.61 -4.53
CA PHE A 192 -19.78 -0.18 -3.13
C PHE A 192 -20.96 0.79 -3.06
N VAL A 193 -22.10 0.31 -2.55
CA VAL A 193 -23.21 1.18 -2.15
C VAL A 193 -22.84 1.68 -0.75
N PRO A 194 -22.49 2.97 -0.58
CA PRO A 194 -22.20 3.53 0.73
C PRO A 194 -23.44 3.54 1.65
#